data_AF-A0A6L8VM11-F1
#
_entry.id   AF-A0A6L8VM11-F1
#
_cell.length_a   1.000
_cell.length_b   1.000
_cell.length_c   1.000
_cell.angle_alpha   90.00
_cell.angle_beta   90.00
_cell.angle_gamma   90.00
#
_symmetry.space_group_name_H-M   'P 1'
#
loop_
_entity.id
_entity.type
_entity.pdbx_description
1 polymer ?
#
loop_
_entity_poly.entity_id
_entity_poly.type
_entity_poly.pdbx_seq_one_letter_code
_entity_poly.pdbx_strand_id
1 'polypeptide(L)'
;MQAGAKLPDVTFRTRVRDESIGGPNPYRWEELTTADYFGGKRTVLFALPGAFTPTCSTFQLPGFENGFAEFQAQGIDAIYCLSVNDAFVMNQWAKAQGLANVQVIPDGSGEFTRRVGMLVRKDNLGFGLRSWRYAAVINDGRVEAWFEEPGLCDNHGEDPYGVSSPESVLTWLRDAAQERAA
;
A
#
# COMPACT_ATOMS: atom_id res chain seq x y z
N MET A 1 -11.76 -6.93 -0.93
CA MET A 1 -12.81 -6.55 0.05
C MET A 1 -13.94 -5.81 -0.67
N GLN A 2 -15.14 -5.76 -0.10
CA GLN A 2 -16.27 -5.02 -0.69
C GLN A 2 -16.33 -3.57 -0.18
N ALA A 3 -16.94 -2.68 -0.95
CA ALA A 3 -17.22 -1.30 -0.51
C ALA A 3 -18.05 -1.29 0.78
N GLY A 4 -17.79 -0.29 1.64
CA GLY A 4 -18.40 -0.11 2.96
C GLY A 4 -17.74 -0.91 4.10
N ALA A 5 -16.96 -1.94 3.78
CA ALA A 5 -16.28 -2.77 4.78
C ALA A 5 -15.26 -1.94 5.60
N LYS A 6 -15.25 -2.12 6.92
CA LYS A 6 -14.25 -1.50 7.81
C LYS A 6 -12.92 -2.25 7.68
N LEU A 7 -11.81 -1.50 7.61
CA LEU A 7 -10.47 -2.09 7.67
C LEU A 7 -10.23 -2.80 9.02
N PRO A 8 -9.39 -3.85 9.04
CA PRO A 8 -9.03 -4.51 10.29
C PRO A 8 -8.19 -3.60 11.18
N ASP A 9 -8.50 -3.57 12.47
CA ASP A 9 -7.70 -2.84 13.47
C ASP A 9 -6.38 -3.59 13.71
N VAL A 10 -5.25 -3.06 13.21
CA VAL A 10 -3.91 -3.65 13.26
C VAL A 10 -2.92 -2.60 13.78
N THR A 11 -1.89 -3.04 14.51
CA THR A 11 -0.76 -2.22 14.92
C THR A 11 0.49 -2.63 14.15
N PHE A 12 1.03 -1.71 13.35
CA PHE A 12 2.26 -1.86 12.59
C PHE A 12 3.47 -1.46 13.42
N ARG A 13 4.53 -2.27 13.35
CA ARG A 13 5.81 -2.00 14.00
C ARG A 13 6.69 -1.22 13.03
N THR A 14 6.62 0.10 13.10
CA THR A 14 7.31 0.99 12.15
C THR A 14 8.63 1.50 12.73
N ARG A 15 9.47 2.03 11.85
CA ARG A 15 10.70 2.73 12.22
C ARG A 15 10.67 4.13 11.62
N VAL A 16 10.66 5.15 12.46
CA VAL A 16 10.59 6.55 12.02
C VAL A 16 11.93 7.24 12.28
N ARG A 17 12.35 8.04 11.30
CA ARG A 17 13.62 8.76 11.37
C ARG A 17 13.54 9.79 12.50
N ASP A 18 14.57 9.83 13.33
CA ASP A 18 14.67 10.73 14.47
C ASP A 18 16.07 11.36 14.47
N GLU A 19 16.14 12.66 14.16
CA GLU A 19 17.40 13.39 14.02
C GLU A 19 18.12 13.62 15.35
N SER A 20 17.42 13.43 16.49
CA SER A 20 18.06 13.47 17.81
C SER A 20 18.89 12.20 18.08
N ILE A 21 18.67 11.13 17.31
CA ILE A 21 19.43 9.89 17.40
C ILE A 21 20.64 9.99 16.48
N GLY A 22 21.83 10.11 17.06
CA GLY A 22 23.08 10.09 16.31
C GLY A 22 23.41 8.70 15.72
N GLY A 23 24.39 8.66 14.81
CA GLY A 23 24.94 7.42 14.26
C GLY A 23 24.31 6.97 12.93
N PRO A 24 24.69 5.78 12.43
CA PRO A 24 24.35 5.33 11.07
C PRO A 24 22.89 4.89 10.91
N ASN A 25 22.16 4.69 12.00
CA ASN A 25 20.76 4.26 11.99
C ASN A 25 19.87 5.18 12.87
N PRO A 26 19.61 6.42 12.43
CA PRO A 26 18.88 7.44 13.19
C PRO A 26 17.36 7.18 13.13
N TYR A 27 16.92 5.99 13.53
CA TYR A 27 15.52 5.59 13.52
C TYR A 27 15.10 5.09 14.90
N ARG A 28 13.92 5.48 15.38
CA ARG A 28 13.27 4.92 16.59
C ARG A 28 12.16 3.95 16.22
N TRP A 29 11.74 3.11 17.17
CA TRP A 29 10.54 2.32 17.01
C TRP A 29 9.32 3.21 17.21
N GLU A 30 8.28 2.97 16.43
CA GLU A 30 6.98 3.58 16.61
C GLU A 30 5.89 2.55 16.30
N GLU A 31 4.82 2.59 17.09
CA GLU A 31 3.62 1.81 16.82
C GLU A 31 2.63 2.72 16.11
N LEU A 32 2.24 2.37 14.89
CA LEU A 32 1.18 3.06 14.16
C LEU A 32 0.05 2.08 13.90
N THR A 33 -1.18 2.50 14.13
CA THR A 33 -2.37 1.69 13.98
C THR A 33 -3.04 1.92 12.62
N THR A 34 -3.94 1.03 12.23
CA THR A 34 -4.86 1.26 11.10
C THR A 34 -5.56 2.63 11.22
N ALA A 35 -5.94 3.06 12.43
CA ALA A 35 -6.60 4.35 12.63
C ALA A 35 -5.65 5.53 12.38
N ASP A 36 -4.37 5.44 12.76
CA ASP A 36 -3.39 6.51 12.52
C ASP A 36 -3.17 6.76 11.01
N TYR A 37 -3.20 5.69 10.22
CA TYR A 37 -3.10 5.77 8.77
C TYR A 37 -4.40 6.22 8.10
N PHE A 38 -5.54 5.65 8.48
CA PHE A 38 -6.76 5.71 7.67
C PHE A 38 -7.94 6.47 8.31
N GLY A 39 -7.87 6.83 9.59
CA GLY A 39 -8.93 7.54 10.31
C GLY A 39 -8.99 9.02 9.94
N GLY A 40 -10.21 9.53 9.69
CA GLY A 40 -10.45 10.93 9.34
C GLY A 40 -9.83 11.40 8.02
N LYS A 41 -9.37 10.47 7.18
CA LYS A 41 -8.71 10.74 5.89
C LYS A 41 -9.37 9.94 4.78
N ARG A 42 -9.28 10.45 3.56
CA ARG A 42 -9.53 9.71 2.33
C ARG A 42 -8.20 9.42 1.64
N THR A 43 -7.88 8.14 1.50
CA THR A 43 -6.53 7.68 1.16
C THR A 43 -6.56 6.66 0.06
N VAL A 44 -5.44 6.50 -0.64
CA VAL A 44 -5.20 5.34 -1.49
C VAL A 44 -4.25 4.40 -0.77
N LEU A 45 -4.63 3.13 -0.65
CA LEU A 45 -3.74 2.05 -0.22
C LEU A 45 -3.46 1.17 -1.43
N PHE A 46 -2.20 0.92 -1.75
CA PHE A 46 -1.84 -0.16 -2.66
C PHE A 46 -0.87 -1.11 -1.98
N ALA A 47 -1.06 -2.40 -2.22
CA ALA A 47 -0.22 -3.46 -1.69
C ALA A 47 0.42 -4.27 -2.80
N LEU A 48 1.60 -4.79 -2.50
CA LEU A 48 2.44 -5.47 -3.47
C LEU A 48 3.19 -6.68 -2.88
N PRO A 49 3.67 -7.61 -3.72
CA PRO A 49 4.31 -8.84 -3.24
C PRO A 49 5.60 -8.64 -2.45
N GLY A 50 6.38 -7.59 -2.72
CA GLY A 50 7.65 -7.39 -2.04
C GLY A 50 8.45 -6.17 -2.49
N ALA A 51 9.09 -5.51 -1.53
CA ALA A 51 10.12 -4.51 -1.79
C ALA A 51 11.26 -5.07 -2.66
N PHE A 52 11.90 -4.20 -3.46
CA PHE A 52 12.99 -4.53 -4.40
C PHE A 52 12.65 -5.49 -5.54
N THR A 53 11.41 -5.97 -5.66
CA THR A 53 11.01 -6.82 -6.80
C THR A 53 10.75 -5.99 -8.07
N PRO A 54 10.93 -6.56 -9.29
CA PRO A 54 10.96 -5.77 -10.54
C PRO A 54 9.70 -4.93 -10.79
N THR A 55 8.52 -5.55 -10.92
CA THR A 55 7.28 -4.84 -11.25
C THR A 55 6.93 -3.76 -10.22
N CYS A 56 7.16 -4.07 -8.95
CA CYS A 56 6.93 -3.17 -7.82
C CYS A 56 7.82 -1.94 -7.88
N SER A 57 9.10 -2.12 -8.21
CA SER A 57 10.14 -1.07 -8.17
C SER A 57 10.28 -0.29 -9.47
N THR A 58 9.77 -0.81 -10.59
CA THR A 58 9.87 -0.18 -11.91
C THR A 58 8.56 0.48 -12.33
N PHE A 59 7.40 -0.06 -11.93
CA PHE A 59 6.11 0.41 -12.43
C PHE A 59 5.17 0.86 -11.32
N GLN A 60 4.78 -0.03 -10.40
CA GLN A 60 3.66 0.25 -9.49
C GLN A 60 3.95 1.42 -8.54
N LEU A 61 4.98 1.30 -7.70
CA LEU A 61 5.32 2.36 -6.74
C LEU A 61 5.70 3.68 -7.45
N PRO A 62 6.57 3.69 -8.48
CA PRO A 62 6.87 4.92 -9.22
C PRO A 62 5.64 5.57 -9.86
N GLY A 63 4.68 4.78 -10.35
CA GLY A 63 3.44 5.30 -10.93
C GLY A 63 2.60 6.09 -9.92
N PHE A 64 2.40 5.55 -8.71
CA PHE A 64 1.71 6.27 -7.64
C PHE A 64 2.48 7.49 -7.13
N GLU A 65 3.81 7.40 -7.03
CA GLU A 65 4.67 8.52 -6.61
C GLU A 65 4.59 9.69 -7.60
N ASN A 66 4.76 9.41 -8.89
CA ASN A 66 4.75 10.42 -9.95
C ASN A 66 3.35 11.03 -10.15
N GLY A 67 2.29 10.22 -9.99
CA GLY A 67 0.89 10.65 -10.12
C GLY A 67 0.29 11.30 -8.88
N PHE A 68 1.06 11.47 -7.79
CA PHE A 68 0.54 11.90 -6.49
C PHE A 68 -0.30 13.19 -6.55
N ALA A 69 0.12 14.18 -7.32
CA ALA A 69 -0.60 15.44 -7.48
C ALA A 69 -2.00 15.26 -8.11
N GLU A 70 -2.16 14.30 -9.02
CA GLU A 70 -3.46 14.00 -9.63
C GLU A 70 -4.41 13.36 -8.62
N PHE A 71 -3.90 12.47 -7.75
CA PHE A 71 -4.68 11.91 -6.65
C PHE A 71 -5.12 12.99 -5.65
N GLN A 72 -4.22 13.91 -5.28
CA GLN A 72 -4.57 15.04 -4.41
C GLN A 72 -5.67 15.92 -5.03
N ALA A 73 -5.61 16.17 -6.34
CA ALA A 73 -6.66 16.91 -7.05
C ALA A 73 -8.03 16.18 -7.02
N GLN A 74 -8.05 14.87 -6.78
CA GLN A 74 -9.28 14.08 -6.58
C GLN A 74 -9.68 13.94 -5.09
N GLY A 75 -9.07 14.71 -4.19
CA GLY A 75 -9.38 14.72 -2.76
C GLY A 75 -8.81 13.52 -1.99
N ILE A 76 -7.65 13.00 -2.41
CA ILE A 76 -6.88 12.01 -1.66
C ILE A 76 -5.86 12.73 -0.77
N ASP A 77 -5.93 12.49 0.54
CA ASP A 77 -5.06 13.09 1.55
C ASP A 77 -3.67 12.43 1.61
N ALA A 78 -3.61 11.11 1.37
CA ALA A 78 -2.39 10.33 1.45
C ALA A 78 -2.43 9.09 0.56
N ILE A 79 -1.26 8.64 0.13
CA ILE A 79 -1.06 7.37 -0.57
C ILE A 79 -0.11 6.49 0.25
N TYR A 80 -0.52 5.26 0.50
CA TYR A 80 0.21 4.27 1.29
C TYR A 80 0.56 3.03 0.46
N CYS A 81 1.84 2.68 0.46
CA CYS A 81 2.39 1.45 -0.12
C CYS A 81 2.59 0.40 0.98
N LEU A 82 1.84 -0.70 0.95
CA LEU A 82 1.94 -1.79 1.91
C LEU A 82 2.65 -3.01 1.33
N SER A 83 3.52 -3.64 2.11
CA SER A 83 4.10 -4.93 1.76
C SER A 83 4.33 -5.79 2.99
N VAL A 84 4.35 -7.11 2.79
CA VAL A 84 4.77 -8.09 3.81
C VAL A 84 6.30 -8.10 3.87
N ASN A 85 6.85 -7.01 4.38
CA ASN A 85 8.26 -6.78 4.66
C ASN A 85 8.37 -6.00 5.98
N ASP A 86 9.47 -6.18 6.71
CA ASP A 86 9.74 -5.41 7.91
C ASP A 86 10.08 -3.94 7.61
N ALA A 87 10.06 -3.12 8.66
CA ALA A 87 10.30 -1.68 8.55
C ALA A 87 11.71 -1.30 8.08
N PHE A 88 12.72 -2.14 8.33
CA PHE A 88 14.09 -1.84 7.88
C PHE A 88 14.18 -1.94 6.36
N VAL A 89 13.63 -3.03 5.81
CA VAL A 89 13.56 -3.25 4.36
C VAL A 89 12.71 -2.16 3.69
N MET A 90 11.52 -1.89 4.22
CA MET A 90 10.61 -0.89 3.63
C MET A 90 11.23 0.52 3.63
N ASN A 91 11.91 0.93 4.70
CA ASN A 91 12.55 2.24 4.78
C ASN A 91 13.71 2.37 3.77
N GLN A 92 14.57 1.35 3.69
CA GLN A 92 15.69 1.37 2.74
C GLN A 92 15.22 1.32 1.30
N TRP A 93 14.13 0.58 1.02
CA TRP A 93 13.52 0.56 -0.29
C TRP A 93 12.89 1.91 -0.65
N ALA A 94 12.13 2.53 0.26
CA ALA A 94 11.56 3.87 0.05
C ALA A 94 12.65 4.90 -0.27
N LYS A 95 13.77 4.86 0.47
CA LYS A 95 14.93 5.71 0.20
C LYS A 95 15.55 5.43 -1.18
N ALA A 96 15.72 4.15 -1.54
CA ALA A 96 16.27 3.77 -2.84
C ALA A 96 15.36 4.15 -4.02
N GLN A 97 14.05 4.23 -3.78
CA GLN A 97 13.05 4.67 -4.76
C GLN A 97 12.93 6.21 -4.82
N GLY A 98 13.56 6.94 -3.90
CA GLY A 98 13.52 8.40 -3.85
C GLY A 98 12.13 8.96 -3.53
N LEU A 99 11.33 8.23 -2.75
CA LEU A 99 9.96 8.65 -2.42
C LEU A 99 9.94 9.98 -1.68
N ALA A 100 9.11 10.90 -2.15
CA ALA A 100 8.83 12.17 -1.52
C ALA A 100 7.39 12.25 -1.00
N ASN A 101 6.45 11.55 -1.64
CA ASN A 101 5.01 11.69 -1.39
C ASN A 101 4.35 10.42 -0.84
N VAL A 102 4.62 9.26 -1.44
CA VAL A 102 4.08 7.97 -1.01
C VAL A 102 4.76 7.52 0.28
N GLN A 103 3.97 7.12 1.27
CA GLN A 103 4.45 6.57 2.52
C GLN A 103 4.38 5.04 2.51
N VAL A 104 5.27 4.37 3.24
CA VAL A 104 5.31 2.90 3.30
C VAL A 104 4.74 2.36 4.61
N ILE A 105 4.01 1.25 4.51
CA ILE A 105 3.47 0.49 5.66
C ILE A 105 4.16 -0.89 5.71
N PRO A 106 4.97 -1.16 6.75
CA PRO A 106 5.64 -2.45 6.91
C PRO A 106 4.72 -3.46 7.61
N ASP A 107 3.90 -4.18 6.85
CA ASP A 107 3.10 -5.29 7.37
C ASP A 107 3.97 -6.55 7.53
N GLY A 108 5.09 -6.44 8.26
CA GLY A 108 6.14 -7.45 8.31
C GLY A 108 5.72 -8.80 8.89
N SER A 109 4.60 -8.86 9.61
CA SER A 109 3.99 -10.12 10.09
C SER A 109 2.84 -10.61 9.20
N GLY A 110 2.48 -9.87 8.15
CA GLY A 110 1.37 -10.17 7.25
C GLY A 110 0.00 -10.08 7.94
N GLU A 111 -0.12 -9.41 9.08
CA GLU A 111 -1.33 -9.42 9.92
C GLU A 111 -2.47 -8.70 9.22
N PHE A 112 -2.18 -7.52 8.68
CA PHE A 112 -3.18 -6.76 7.92
C PHE A 112 -3.56 -7.51 6.65
N THR A 113 -2.55 -7.92 5.88
CA THR A 113 -2.69 -8.64 4.61
C THR A 113 -3.55 -9.90 4.76
N ARG A 114 -3.31 -10.69 5.83
CA ARG A 114 -4.11 -11.88 6.15
C ARG A 114 -5.56 -11.52 6.43
N ARG A 115 -5.80 -10.50 7.24
CA ARG A 115 -7.16 -10.12 7.69
C ARG A 115 -8.00 -9.48 6.59
N VAL A 116 -7.38 -8.88 5.57
CA VAL A 116 -8.08 -8.43 4.36
C VAL A 116 -8.23 -9.52 3.29
N GLY A 117 -7.74 -10.74 3.58
CA GLY A 117 -7.86 -11.91 2.70
C GLY A 117 -6.85 -11.96 1.56
N MET A 118 -5.80 -11.13 1.58
CA MET A 118 -4.86 -10.97 0.48
C MET A 118 -3.52 -11.68 0.70
N LEU A 119 -3.40 -12.53 1.73
CA LEU A 119 -2.15 -13.23 2.01
C LEU A 119 -2.07 -14.51 1.18
N VAL A 120 -1.03 -14.63 0.35
CA VAL A 120 -0.77 -15.79 -0.51
C VAL A 120 0.64 -16.32 -0.28
N ARG A 121 0.85 -17.60 -0.56
CA ARG A 121 2.18 -18.21 -0.63
C ARG A 121 2.83 -17.88 -1.98
N LYS A 122 4.10 -17.51 -1.96
CA LYS A 122 4.95 -17.34 -3.15
C LYS A 122 6.24 -18.14 -2.98
N ASP A 123 6.11 -19.38 -2.55
CA ASP A 123 7.21 -20.32 -2.33
C ASP A 123 7.88 -20.71 -3.65
N ASN A 124 7.14 -20.66 -4.77
CA ASN A 124 7.68 -20.80 -6.12
C ASN A 124 8.77 -19.77 -6.48
N LEU A 125 8.83 -18.65 -5.75
CA LEU A 125 9.87 -17.61 -5.87
C LEU A 125 10.77 -17.52 -4.63
N GLY A 126 10.56 -18.39 -3.63
CA GLY A 126 11.30 -18.35 -2.35
C GLY A 126 10.91 -17.19 -1.43
N PHE A 127 9.73 -16.60 -1.60
CA PHE A 127 9.32 -15.41 -0.86
C PHE A 127 8.56 -15.70 0.43
N GLY A 128 8.06 -16.92 0.62
CA GLY A 128 7.15 -17.26 1.71
C GLY A 128 5.77 -16.63 1.51
N LEU A 129 5.12 -16.27 2.62
CA LEU A 129 3.83 -15.58 2.62
C LEU A 129 4.00 -14.11 2.25
N ARG A 130 3.23 -13.62 1.28
CA ARG A 130 3.27 -12.24 0.78
C ARG A 130 1.87 -11.71 0.50
N SER A 131 1.76 -10.40 0.32
CA SER A 131 0.53 -9.80 -0.18
C SER A 131 0.33 -10.15 -1.66
N TRP A 132 -0.89 -10.51 -1.99
CA TRP A 132 -1.43 -10.37 -3.33
C TRP A 132 -1.44 -8.88 -3.72
N ARG A 133 -1.35 -8.58 -5.02
CA ARG A 133 -1.31 -7.21 -5.50
C ARG A 133 -2.73 -6.65 -5.57
N TYR A 134 -2.94 -5.50 -4.94
CA TYR A 134 -4.22 -4.79 -5.01
C TYR A 134 -4.02 -3.29 -4.74
N ALA A 135 -5.04 -2.50 -5.09
CA ALA A 135 -5.20 -1.12 -4.62
C ALA A 135 -6.60 -0.92 -4.03
N ALA A 136 -6.78 0.12 -3.24
CA ALA A 136 -8.04 0.45 -2.61
C ALA A 136 -8.12 1.96 -2.35
N VAL A 137 -9.31 2.52 -2.50
CA VAL A 137 -9.64 3.84 -1.96
C VAL A 137 -10.29 3.62 -0.60
N ILE A 138 -9.74 4.23 0.44
CA ILE A 138 -10.20 4.09 1.82
C ILE A 138 -10.64 5.46 2.32
N ASN A 139 -11.88 5.57 2.79
CA ASN A 139 -12.43 6.78 3.38
C ASN A 139 -12.79 6.53 4.85
N ASP A 140 -12.13 7.22 5.77
CA ASP A 140 -12.30 7.10 7.22
C ASP A 140 -12.28 5.63 7.70
N GLY A 141 -11.21 4.92 7.33
CA GLY A 141 -11.02 3.51 7.69
C GLY A 141 -12.00 2.53 7.02
N ARG A 142 -12.79 2.96 6.04
CA ARG A 142 -13.72 2.11 5.28
C ARG A 142 -13.36 2.04 3.81
N VAL A 143 -13.52 0.86 3.21
CA VAL A 143 -13.28 0.65 1.78
C VAL A 143 -14.34 1.41 0.97
N GLU A 144 -13.91 2.32 0.10
CA GLU A 144 -14.76 2.99 -0.89
C GLU A 144 -14.72 2.23 -2.22
N ALA A 145 -13.52 1.79 -2.64
CA ALA A 145 -13.29 0.97 -3.83
C ALA A 145 -12.15 -0.02 -3.63
N TRP A 146 -12.19 -1.15 -4.34
CA TRP A 146 -11.21 -2.24 -4.23
C TRP A 146 -10.81 -2.74 -5.62
N PHE A 147 -9.51 -2.75 -5.88
CA PHE A 147 -8.88 -3.04 -7.17
C PHE A 147 -7.90 -4.20 -7.00
N GLU A 148 -8.42 -5.42 -7.03
CA GLU A 148 -7.64 -6.64 -6.87
C GLU A 148 -7.15 -7.15 -8.22
N GLU A 149 -5.87 -7.53 -8.32
CA GLU A 149 -5.41 -8.20 -9.54
C GLU A 149 -6.10 -9.57 -9.71
N PRO A 150 -6.41 -9.99 -10.95
CA PRO A 150 -7.11 -11.25 -11.19
C PRO A 150 -6.22 -12.45 -10.90
N GLY A 151 -6.84 -13.58 -10.51
CA GLY A 151 -6.12 -14.84 -10.34
C GLY A 151 -5.49 -15.03 -8.97
N LEU A 152 -6.04 -14.44 -7.91
CA LEU A 152 -5.56 -14.66 -6.54
C LEU A 152 -5.47 -16.16 -6.22
N CYS A 153 -4.24 -16.66 -6.07
CA CYS A 153 -3.95 -18.00 -5.59
C CYS A 153 -2.52 -18.12 -5.06
N ASP A 154 -2.27 -19.19 -4.31
CA ASP A 154 -0.92 -19.57 -3.89
C ASP A 154 -0.07 -19.98 -5.09
N ASN A 155 1.19 -19.54 -5.08
CA ASN A 155 2.20 -19.87 -6.09
C ASN A 155 1.76 -19.56 -7.53
N HIS A 156 0.96 -18.49 -7.71
CA HIS A 156 0.60 -18.00 -9.03
C HIS A 156 1.85 -17.84 -9.91
N GLY A 157 1.78 -18.37 -11.14
CA GLY A 157 2.92 -18.44 -12.06
C GLY A 157 3.27 -17.13 -12.74
N GLU A 158 2.32 -16.19 -12.79
CA GLU A 158 2.49 -14.87 -13.39
C GLU A 158 2.53 -13.76 -12.33
N ASP A 159 2.90 -12.55 -12.76
CA ASP A 159 2.93 -11.33 -11.95
C ASP A 159 1.94 -10.29 -12.51
N PRO A 160 0.62 -10.47 -12.29
CA PRO A 160 -0.38 -9.58 -12.86
C PRO A 160 -0.24 -8.15 -12.30
N TYR A 161 -0.41 -7.19 -13.20
CA TYR A 161 -0.45 -5.77 -12.89
C TYR A 161 -1.26 -5.02 -13.95
N GLY A 162 -2.38 -4.44 -13.53
CA GLY A 162 -3.24 -3.64 -14.39
C GLY A 162 -4.44 -3.09 -13.65
N VAL A 163 -5.18 -3.94 -12.92
CA VAL A 163 -6.38 -3.51 -12.18
C VAL A 163 -6.01 -2.55 -11.05
N SER A 164 -4.90 -2.81 -10.37
CA SER A 164 -4.37 -2.02 -9.26
C SER A 164 -3.45 -0.87 -9.69
N SER A 165 -3.42 -0.55 -10.98
CA SER A 165 -2.62 0.55 -11.54
C SER A 165 -3.11 1.93 -11.07
N PRO A 166 -2.24 2.93 -10.94
CA PRO A 166 -2.66 4.28 -10.59
C PRO A 166 -3.65 4.87 -11.60
N GLU A 167 -3.53 4.53 -12.88
CA GLU A 167 -4.45 4.94 -13.94
C GLU A 167 -5.87 4.41 -13.69
N SER A 168 -5.99 3.13 -13.33
CA SER A 168 -7.30 2.52 -13.04
C SER A 168 -7.96 3.16 -11.82
N VAL A 169 -7.17 3.42 -10.76
CA VAL A 169 -7.68 4.10 -9.56
C VAL A 169 -8.07 5.55 -9.86
N LEU A 170 -7.28 6.29 -10.64
CA LEU A 170 -7.58 7.68 -11.02
C LEU A 170 -8.82 7.78 -11.89
N THR A 171 -9.00 6.89 -12.87
CA THR A 171 -10.22 6.84 -13.68
C THR A 171 -11.44 6.66 -12.80
N TRP A 172 -11.42 5.68 -11.89
CA TRP A 172 -12.54 5.46 -10.97
C TRP A 172 -12.81 6.69 -10.07
N LEU A 173 -11.77 7.35 -9.57
CA LEU A 173 -11.92 8.56 -8.74
C LEU A 173 -12.60 9.70 -9.51
N ARG A 174 -12.23 9.90 -10.78
CA ARG A 174 -12.80 10.92 -11.66
C ARG A 174 -14.28 10.63 -11.96
N ASP A 175 -14.59 9.38 -12.28
CA ASP A 175 -15.96 8.94 -12.57
C ASP A 175 -16.85 9.11 -11.33
N ALA A 176 -16.38 8.66 -10.16
CA ALA A 176 -17.11 8.81 -8.89
C ALA A 176 -17.27 10.29 -8.47
N ALA A 177 -16.36 11.18 -8.85
CA ALA A 177 -16.51 12.62 -8.62
C ALA A 177 -17.58 13.23 -9.53
N GLN A 178 -17.65 12.82 -10.80
CA GLN A 178 -18.68 13.26 -11.74
C GLN A 178 -20.07 12.80 -11.32
N GLU A 179 -20.22 11.55 -10.88
CA GLU A 179 -21.50 11.02 -10.39
C GLU A 179 -22.00 11.76 -9.14
N ARG A 180 -21.10 12.21 -8.26
CA ARG A 180 -21.47 13.00 -7.06
C ARG A 180 -21.84 14.45 -7.38
N ALA A 181 -21.42 14.97 -8.54
CA ALA A 181 -21.71 16.32 -8.98
C ALA A 181 -22.98 16.43 -9.84
N ALA A 182 -23.51 15.29 -10.32
CA ALA A 182 -24.76 15.18 -11.06
C ALA A 182 -25.97 15.05 -10.13
#